data_AF-A0A7C9A4A3-F1
#
_entry.id   AF-A0A7C9A4A3-F1
#
_cell.length_a   1.000
_cell.length_b   1.000
_cell.length_c   1.000
_cell.angle_alpha   90.00
_cell.angle_beta   90.00
_cell.angle_gamma   90.00
#
_symmetry.space_group_name_H-M   'P 1'
#
loop_
_entity.id
_entity.type
_entity.pdbx_description
1 polymer ?
#
loop_
_entity_poly.entity_id
_entity_poly.type
_entity_poly.pdbx_seq_one_letter_code
_entity_poly.pdbx_strand_id
1 'polypeptide(L)'
;GTYFLVGQSLKLGMPINNALKKAMQTWASWVESRVNPNRTHVFFRTFESTHWSGRNRNTCKVSRRPMSSTQGRDRSPISDTILKIVRSMSVPVKALHVTPMGAYRS
;
A
#
# COMPACT_ATOMS: atom_id res chain seq x y z
N GLY A 1 19.44 -6.07 -8.15
CA GLY A 1 18.84 -4.75 -8.39
C GLY A 1 17.33 -4.85 -8.34
N THR A 2 16.62 -3.72 -8.31
CA THR A 2 15.15 -3.71 -8.40
C THR A 2 14.74 -3.58 -9.86
N TYR A 3 13.97 -4.54 -10.36
CA TYR A 3 13.60 -4.66 -11.77
C TYR A 3 12.08 -4.79 -11.90
N PHE A 4 11.48 -4.03 -12.82
CA PHE A 4 10.04 -4.05 -13.05
C PHE A 4 9.74 -4.19 -14.53
N LEU A 5 8.85 -5.12 -14.89
CA LEU A 5 8.35 -5.24 -16.25
C LEU A 5 7.18 -4.27 -16.46
N VAL A 6 7.28 -3.42 -17.47
CA VAL A 6 6.23 -2.46 -17.82
C VAL A 6 5.89 -2.63 -19.29
N GLY A 7 4.74 -3.23 -19.57
CA GLY A 7 4.43 -3.70 -20.91
C GLY A 7 5.44 -4.79 -21.31
N GLN A 8 6.18 -4.56 -22.38
CA GLN A 8 7.24 -5.46 -22.85
C GLN A 8 8.66 -4.94 -22.53
N SER A 9 8.79 -3.89 -21.71
CA SER A 9 10.10 -3.30 -21.39
C SER A 9 10.50 -3.54 -19.94
N LEU A 10 11.70 -4.07 -19.73
CA LEU A 10 12.31 -4.18 -18.41
C LEU A 10 12.84 -2.81 -17.97
N LYS A 11 12.33 -2.31 -16.84
CA LYS A 11 12.78 -1.05 -16.24
C LYS A 11 13.70 -1.34 -15.05
N LEU A 12 14.96 -0.97 -15.22
CA LEU A 12 15.99 -1.07 -14.19
C LEU A 12 15.96 0.20 -13.32
N GLY A 13 16.08 0.05 -12.00
CA GLY A 13 16.29 1.21 -11.10
C GLY A 13 15.08 2.12 -10.91
N MET A 14 13.87 1.70 -11.32
CA MET A 14 12.66 2.48 -11.04
C MET A 14 12.46 2.58 -9.51
N PRO A 15 12.21 3.78 -8.96
CA PRO A 15 11.90 3.94 -7.54
C PRO A 15 10.67 3.11 -7.16
N ILE A 16 10.70 2.48 -5.98
CA ILE A 16 9.63 1.59 -5.49
C ILE A 16 8.27 2.30 -5.48
N ASN A 17 8.23 3.57 -5.08
CA ASN A 17 7.00 4.36 -5.06
C ASN A 17 6.40 4.54 -6.48
N ASN A 18 7.25 4.74 -7.49
CA ASN A 18 6.82 4.88 -8.88
C ASN A 18 6.34 3.53 -9.43
N ALA A 19 7.04 2.45 -9.10
CA ALA A 19 6.65 1.11 -9.50
C ALA A 19 5.30 0.71 -8.88
N LEU A 20 5.10 0.99 -7.59
CA LEU A 20 3.84 0.76 -6.91
C LEU A 20 2.70 1.58 -7.56
N LYS A 21 2.93 2.87 -7.80
CA LYS A 21 1.93 3.72 -8.46
C LYS A 21 1.51 3.12 -9.81
N LYS A 22 2.47 2.63 -10.60
CA LYS A 22 2.20 2.04 -11.91
C LYS A 22 1.43 0.72 -11.78
N ALA A 23 1.80 -0.14 -10.84
CA ALA A 23 1.09 -1.38 -10.54
C ALA A 23 -0.35 -1.10 -10.07
N MET A 24 -0.55 -0.11 -9.21
CA MET A 24 -1.87 0.30 -8.73
C MET A 24 -2.75 0.87 -9.84
N GLN A 25 -2.17 1.63 -10.77
CA GLN A 25 -2.90 2.11 -11.96
C GLN A 25 -3.35 0.94 -12.85
N THR A 26 -2.48 -0.05 -13.08
CA THR A 26 -2.85 -1.27 -13.82
C THR A 26 -3.98 -2.03 -13.12
N TRP A 27 -3.91 -2.20 -11.80
CA TRP A 27 -4.97 -2.83 -11.02
C TRP A 27 -6.28 -2.05 -11.11
N ALA A 28 -6.25 -0.72 -10.97
CA ALA A 28 -7.44 0.13 -11.06
C ALA A 28 -8.14 -0.01 -12.42
N SER A 29 -7.38 0.06 -13.53
CA SER A 29 -7.94 -0.14 -14.87
C SER A 29 -8.52 -1.54 -15.07
N TRP A 30 -7.94 -2.56 -14.45
CA TRP A 30 -8.51 -3.90 -14.47
C TRP A 30 -9.84 -3.97 -13.70
N VAL A 31 -9.91 -3.37 -12.51
CA VAL A 31 -11.16 -3.32 -11.73
C VAL A 31 -12.25 -2.63 -12.52
N GLU A 32 -11.95 -1.47 -13.12
CA GLU A 32 -12.93 -0.69 -13.90
C GLU A 32 -13.44 -1.43 -15.13
N SER A 33 -12.62 -2.28 -15.75
CA SER A 33 -12.98 -2.99 -16.98
C SER A 33 -13.55 -4.39 -16.76
N ARG A 34 -13.35 -5.00 -15.58
CA ARG A 34 -13.65 -6.42 -15.34
C ARG A 34 -14.56 -6.69 -14.16
N VAL A 35 -14.69 -5.78 -13.20
CA VAL A 35 -15.50 -6.02 -12.00
C VAL A 35 -16.91 -5.47 -12.20
N ASN A 36 -17.92 -6.30 -11.93
CA ASN A 36 -19.32 -5.87 -11.89
C ASN A 36 -19.67 -5.33 -10.49
N PRO A 37 -19.87 -4.00 -10.32
CA PRO A 37 -20.14 -3.41 -9.00
C PRO A 37 -21.52 -3.79 -8.44
N ASN A 38 -22.46 -4.26 -9.27
CA ASN A 38 -23.78 -4.70 -8.79
C ASN A 38 -23.74 -6.07 -8.10
N ARG A 39 -22.63 -6.81 -8.25
CA ARG A 39 -22.46 -8.14 -7.66
C ARG A 39 -21.25 -8.25 -6.74
N THR A 40 -20.27 -7.38 -6.91
CA THR A 40 -18.98 -7.48 -6.22
C THR A 40 -18.65 -6.18 -5.50
N HIS A 41 -18.40 -6.30 -4.19
CA HIS A 41 -17.85 -5.21 -3.39
C HIS A 41 -16.33 -5.33 -3.35
N VAL A 42 -15.62 -4.25 -3.69
CA VAL A 42 -14.16 -4.24 -3.72
C VAL A 42 -13.63 -3.48 -2.51
N PHE A 43 -12.69 -4.08 -1.81
CA PHE A 43 -11.96 -3.46 -0.70
C PHE A 43 -10.49 -3.37 -1.05
N PHE A 44 -9.84 -2.29 -0.61
CA PHE A 44 -8.39 -2.16 -0.75
C PHE A 44 -7.80 -1.57 0.53
N ARG A 45 -6.81 -2.24 1.12
CA ARG A 45 -6.14 -1.76 2.34
C ARG A 45 -4.88 -0.97 2.03
N THR A 46 -4.62 0.07 2.82
CA THR A 46 -3.34 0.80 2.75
C THR A 46 -2.19 -0.02 3.34
N PHE A 47 -0.97 0.49 3.24
CA PHE A 47 0.24 -0.23 3.65
C PHE A 47 0.35 -0.38 5.17
N GLU A 48 0.88 -1.52 5.61
CA GLU A 48 1.21 -1.80 7.01
C GLU A 48 2.73 -1.98 7.13
N SER A 49 3.35 -1.24 8.04
CA SER A 49 4.80 -1.25 8.20
C SER A 49 5.28 -2.49 8.95
N THR A 50 6.50 -2.93 8.66
CA THR A 50 7.12 -4.03 9.41
C THR A 50 7.68 -3.52 10.73
N HIS A 51 7.58 -4.33 11.79
CA HIS A 51 8.12 -4.00 13.13
C HIS A 51 9.54 -4.53 13.37
N TRP A 52 10.21 -4.93 12.28
CA TRP A 52 11.61 -5.31 12.33
C TRP A 52 12.48 -4.12 12.70
N SER A 53 13.33 -4.35 13.70
CA SER A 53 14.20 -3.37 14.34
C SER A 53 15.62 -3.94 14.49
N GLY A 54 16.52 -3.14 15.03
CA GLY A 54 17.95 -3.45 15.14
C GLY A 54 18.72 -3.08 13.88
N ARG A 55 20.05 -3.00 14.00
CA ARG A 55 20.96 -2.55 12.92
C ARG A 55 20.80 -3.35 11.63
N ASN A 56 20.48 -4.65 11.75
CA ASN A 56 20.30 -5.57 10.62
C ASN A 56 18.82 -5.84 10.29
N ARG A 57 17.86 -5.15 10.93
CA ARG A 57 16.41 -5.40 10.79
C ARG A 57 16.00 -6.87 10.98
N ASN A 58 16.64 -7.55 11.92
CA ASN A 58 16.43 -8.97 12.20
C ASN A 58 15.84 -9.24 13.58
N THR A 59 15.47 -8.20 14.33
CA THR A 59 14.83 -8.35 15.65
C THR A 59 13.42 -7.78 15.63
N CYS A 60 12.46 -8.56 16.10
CA CYS A 60 11.08 -8.12 16.29
C CYS A 60 10.72 -8.35 17.76
N LYS A 61 10.48 -7.28 18.52
CA LYS A 61 10.00 -7.37 19.89
C LYS A 61 8.49 -7.22 19.86
N VAL A 62 7.75 -8.28 20.18
CA VAL A 62 6.29 -8.24 20.20
C VAL A 62 5.84 -7.39 21.38
N SER A 63 5.23 -6.24 21.11
CA SER A 63 4.66 -5.37 22.13
C SER A 63 3.34 -5.94 22.65
N ARG A 64 3.13 -5.89 23.99
CA ARG A 64 1.87 -6.34 24.61
C ARG A 64 0.78 -5.27 24.58
N ARG A 65 1.16 -4.01 24.43
CA ARG A 65 0.27 -2.85 24.42
C ARG A 65 0.65 -1.94 23.24
N PRO A 66 -0.31 -1.18 22.67
CA PRO A 66 0.00 -0.18 21.67
C PRO A 66 0.95 0.89 22.22
N MET A 67 1.75 1.48 21.34
CA MET A 67 2.52 2.69 21.66
C MET A 67 1.56 3.87 21.92
N SER A 68 2.00 4.86 22.69
CA SER A 68 1.24 6.10 22.91
C SER A 68 1.38 7.11 21.76
N SER A 69 2.40 6.94 20.91
CA SER A 69 2.69 7.81 19.77
C SER A 69 3.24 6.98 18.61
N THR A 70 2.92 7.40 17.40
CA THR A 70 3.33 6.75 16.13
C THR A 70 4.71 7.22 15.65
N GLN A 71 5.24 8.31 16.21
CA GLN A 71 6.47 8.96 15.76
C GLN A 71 6.46 9.25 14.23
N GLY A 72 5.30 9.60 13.67
CA GLY A 72 5.12 9.89 12.25
C GLY A 72 4.98 8.67 11.33
N ARG A 73 5.02 7.44 11.88
CA ARG A 73 4.85 6.19 11.10
C ARG A 73 3.42 5.96 10.61
N ASP A 74 2.47 6.77 11.07
CA ASP A 74 1.08 6.82 10.62
C ASP A 74 0.93 7.42 9.22
N ARG A 75 1.97 8.11 8.71
CA ARG A 75 1.99 8.72 7.37
C ARG A 75 2.86 7.91 6.43
N SER A 76 2.40 7.74 5.19
CA SER A 76 3.11 6.95 4.20
C SER A 76 2.77 7.41 2.78
N PRO A 77 3.77 7.85 1.97
CA PRO A 77 3.54 8.22 0.57
C PRO A 77 2.93 7.09 -0.27
N ILE A 78 3.22 5.84 0.10
CA ILE A 78 2.62 4.64 -0.48
C ILE A 78 1.11 4.62 -0.21
N SER A 79 0.72 4.84 1.05
CA SER A 79 -0.68 4.84 1.47
C SER A 79 -1.45 6.00 0.85
N ASP A 80 -0.84 7.19 0.79
CA ASP A 80 -1.42 8.36 0.14
C ASP A 80 -1.66 8.11 -1.35
N THR A 81 -0.70 7.45 -2.02
CA THR A 81 -0.84 7.05 -3.43
C THR A 81 -1.99 6.07 -3.62
N ILE A 82 -2.10 5.04 -2.77
CA ILE A 82 -3.21 4.07 -2.80
C ILE A 82 -4.55 4.79 -2.62
N LEU A 83 -4.68 5.62 -1.59
CA LEU A 83 -5.91 6.34 -1.30
C LEU A 83 -6.28 7.30 -2.44
N LYS A 84 -5.30 7.98 -3.04
CA LYS A 84 -5.53 8.87 -4.18
C LYS A 84 -6.08 8.11 -5.39
N ILE A 85 -5.49 6.97 -5.73
CA ILE A 85 -5.92 6.16 -6.87
C ILE A 85 -7.33 5.59 -6.62
N VAL A 86 -7.54 4.98 -5.45
CA VAL A 86 -8.83 4.39 -5.07
C VAL A 86 -9.95 5.43 -5.09
N ARG A 87 -9.70 6.66 -4.61
CA ARG A 87 -10.68 7.75 -4.63
C ARG A 87 -11.01 8.27 -6.04
N SER A 88 -10.10 8.09 -7.01
CA SER A 88 -10.32 8.54 -8.39
C SER A 88 -10.99 7.51 -9.29
N MET A 89 -11.27 6.30 -8.78
CA MET A 89 -11.88 5.23 -9.56
C MET A 89 -13.37 5.46 -9.77
N SER A 90 -13.86 5.06 -10.94
CA SER A 90 -15.29 5.04 -11.26
C SER A 90 -16.05 3.91 -10.55
N VAL A 91 -15.42 2.73 -10.42
CA VAL A 91 -15.95 1.62 -9.64
C VAL A 91 -15.78 1.91 -8.13
N PRO A 92 -16.84 1.78 -7.32
CA PRO A 92 -16.75 2.05 -5.88
C PRO A 92 -15.86 1.02 -5.20
N VAL A 93 -14.72 1.48 -4.70
CA VAL A 93 -13.79 0.68 -3.89
C VAL A 93 -13.76 1.24 -2.47
N LYS A 94 -14.01 0.38 -1.48
CA LYS A 94 -13.89 0.76 -0.07
C LYS A 94 -12.42 0.71 0.36
N ALA A 95 -11.82 1.88 0.54
CA ALA A 95 -10.49 1.97 1.12
C ALA A 95 -10.52 1.65 2.63
N LEU A 96 -9.65 0.74 3.05
CA LEU A 96 -9.37 0.43 4.45
C LEU A 96 -8.04 1.12 4.84
N HIS A 97 -8.14 2.27 5.50
CA HIS A 97 -6.97 3.07 5.87
C HIS A 97 -6.32 2.55 7.16
N VAL A 98 -5.56 1.45 7.02
CA VAL A 98 -4.98 0.70 8.14
C VAL A 98 -3.63 1.24 8.62
N THR A 99 -2.95 2.07 7.84
CA THR A 99 -1.60 2.56 8.15
C THR A 99 -1.51 3.29 9.49
N PRO A 100 -2.41 4.23 9.83
CA PRO A 100 -2.36 4.89 11.14
C PRO A 100 -2.64 3.91 12.29
N MET A 101 -3.51 2.92 12.07
CA MET A 101 -3.83 1.91 13.07
C MET A 101 -2.64 0.99 13.35
N GLY A 102 -1.97 0.50 12.31
CA GLY A 102 -0.77 -0.34 12.42
C GLY A 102 0.43 0.40 13.01
N ALA A 103 0.52 1.72 12.83
CA ALA A 103 1.61 2.54 13.36
C ALA A 103 1.69 2.53 14.90
N TYR A 104 0.57 2.31 15.60
CA TYR A 104 0.55 2.17 17.06
C TYR A 104 0.96 0.76 17.55
N ARG A 105 1.08 -0.22 16.65
CA ARG A 105 1.32 -1.63 16.99
C ARG A 105 2.74 -2.10 16.68
N SER A 106 3.65 -1.14 16.45
CA SER A 106 5.06 -1.41 16.15
C SER A 106 5.95 -1.74 17.34
#